data_AF-T0QJZ5-F1
#
_entry.id   AF-T0QJZ5-F1
#
_cell.length_a   1.000
_cell.length_b   1.000
_cell.length_c   1.000
_cell.angle_alpha   90.00
_cell.angle_beta   90.00
_cell.angle_gamma   90.00
#
_symmetry.space_group_name_H-M   'P 1'
#
loop_
_entity.id
_entity.type
_entity.pdbx_description
1 polymer ?
#
loop_
_entity_poly.entity_id
_entity_poly.type
_entity_poly.pdbx_seq_one_letter_code
_entity_poly.pdbx_strand_id
1 'polypeptide(L)'
;MSAIVAVLTNPSLVQALTAYQDGVARHLSCICHRYRKQLARWARVQRHSGPAATILASPARFRCYVLFQLIKRGQFEEAHELIDEVGEEAFETPEDGHAPYLFALDKVAGCGDLALVQFLSERRLGQCTSTAMDDAAANGYVDIVRYLDEHETAGCSFVGFLLAERNGHPDVAEYLKSHRPHDQHRPPHTDSKLLYMVPVVLAPVTVGVTVAVAACTVQ
;
A
#
# COMPACT_ATOMS: atom_id res chain seq x y z
N MET A 1 5.48 -14.60 -49.35
CA MET A 1 5.52 -14.71 -47.88
C MET A 1 5.03 -13.40 -47.30
N SER A 2 3.94 -13.42 -46.53
CA SER A 2 3.35 -12.20 -45.94
C SER A 2 4.38 -11.49 -45.06
N ALA A 3 4.40 -10.15 -45.06
CA ALA A 3 5.29 -9.34 -44.23
C ALA A 3 5.21 -9.73 -42.74
N ILE A 4 4.04 -10.18 -42.29
CA ILE A 4 3.81 -10.70 -40.93
C ILE A 4 4.68 -11.95 -40.64
N VAL A 5 4.80 -12.86 -41.61
CA VAL A 5 5.60 -14.08 -41.44
C VAL A 5 7.09 -13.73 -41.34
N ALA A 6 7.59 -12.80 -42.16
CA ALA A 6 8.98 -12.36 -42.11
C ALA A 6 9.35 -11.72 -40.76
N VAL A 7 8.43 -10.93 -40.21
CA VAL A 7 8.55 -10.31 -38.89
C VAL A 7 8.54 -11.36 -37.77
N LEU A 8 7.62 -12.33 -37.82
CA LEU A 8 7.50 -13.40 -36.82
C LEU A 8 8.59 -14.48 -36.91
N THR A 9 9.32 -14.55 -38.02
CA THR A 9 10.48 -15.46 -38.16
C THR A 9 11.79 -14.85 -37.69
N ASN A 10 11.85 -13.53 -37.47
CA ASN A 10 13.06 -12.86 -37.06
C ASN A 10 13.13 -12.80 -35.52
N PRO A 11 14.06 -13.52 -34.87
CA PRO A 11 14.07 -13.65 -33.41
C PRO A 11 14.30 -12.34 -32.67
N SER A 12 15.07 -11.39 -33.21
CA SER A 12 15.27 -10.07 -32.57
C SER A 12 14.02 -9.18 -32.69
N LEU A 13 13.30 -9.28 -33.81
CA LEU A 13 12.02 -8.59 -34.02
C LEU A 13 10.89 -9.22 -33.21
N VAL A 14 10.81 -10.54 -33.12
CA VAL A 14 9.87 -11.24 -32.24
C VAL A 14 10.15 -10.88 -30.78
N GLN A 15 11.42 -10.84 -30.36
CA GLN A 15 11.77 -10.44 -29.01
C GLN A 15 11.42 -8.97 -28.74
N ALA A 16 11.56 -8.08 -29.72
CA ALA A 16 11.10 -6.69 -29.61
C ALA A 16 9.58 -6.57 -29.58
N LEU A 17 8.86 -7.31 -30.43
CA LEU A 17 7.40 -7.30 -30.50
C LEU A 17 6.77 -7.92 -29.26
N THR A 18 7.30 -9.04 -28.78
CA THR A 18 6.84 -9.70 -27.54
C THR A 18 7.24 -8.92 -26.29
N ALA A 19 8.34 -8.16 -26.32
CA ALA A 19 8.65 -7.20 -25.25
C ALA A 19 7.66 -6.02 -25.21
N TYR A 20 7.09 -5.65 -26.36
CA TYR A 20 6.02 -4.66 -26.51
C TYR A 20 4.60 -5.22 -26.35
N GLN A 21 4.42 -6.55 -26.27
CA GLN A 21 3.09 -7.16 -26.15
C GLN A 21 2.42 -6.90 -24.80
N ASP A 22 3.17 -6.47 -23.79
CA ASP A 22 2.59 -6.07 -22.51
C ASP A 22 1.95 -4.66 -22.57
N GLY A 23 2.27 -3.85 -23.61
CA GLY A 23 1.78 -2.48 -23.76
C GLY A 23 2.50 -1.44 -22.88
N VAL A 24 3.68 -1.78 -22.36
CA VAL A 24 4.37 -1.04 -21.29
C VAL A 24 5.79 -0.62 -21.71
N ALA A 25 6.32 0.48 -21.17
CA ALA A 25 7.65 1.03 -21.43
C ALA A 25 8.76 -0.02 -21.28
N ARG A 26 9.85 0.17 -22.02
CA ARG A 26 10.97 -0.81 -22.07
C ARG A 26 11.55 -1.13 -20.69
N HIS A 27 11.62 -0.15 -19.80
CA HIS A 27 12.18 -0.36 -18.46
C HIS A 27 11.19 -1.13 -17.55
N LEU A 28 9.90 -0.84 -17.64
CA LEU A 28 8.84 -1.60 -16.97
C LEU A 28 8.77 -3.03 -17.50
N SER A 29 8.93 -3.25 -18.81
CA SER A 29 9.03 -4.59 -19.41
C SER A 29 10.18 -5.41 -18.79
N CYS A 30 11.34 -4.79 -18.56
CA CYS A 30 12.45 -5.43 -17.83
C CYS A 30 12.09 -5.79 -16.38
N ILE A 31 11.35 -4.93 -15.69
CA ILE A 31 10.87 -5.16 -14.31
C ILE A 31 9.87 -6.32 -14.29
N CYS A 32 8.86 -6.29 -15.16
CA CYS A 32 7.87 -7.34 -15.35
C CYS A 32 8.54 -8.68 -15.67
N HIS A 33 9.49 -8.71 -16.61
CA HIS A 33 10.22 -9.94 -16.94
C HIS A 33 10.98 -10.51 -15.72
N ARG A 34 11.61 -9.64 -14.92
CA ARG A 34 12.32 -10.05 -13.70
C ARG A 34 11.36 -10.68 -12.69
N TYR A 35 10.23 -10.04 -12.41
CA TYR A 35 9.23 -10.56 -11.47
C TYR A 35 8.58 -11.83 -11.98
N ARG A 36 8.26 -11.92 -13.28
CA ARG A 36 7.73 -13.14 -13.90
C ARG A 36 8.70 -14.31 -13.76
N LYS A 37 10.01 -14.07 -13.94
CA LYS A 37 11.06 -15.09 -13.74
C LYS A 37 11.20 -15.51 -12.28
N GLN A 38 11.09 -14.58 -11.34
CA GLN A 38 11.10 -14.88 -9.90
C GLN A 38 9.89 -15.72 -9.50
N LEU A 39 8.70 -15.33 -9.98
CA LEU A 39 7.45 -16.02 -9.69
C LEU A 39 7.42 -17.43 -10.31
N ALA A 40 7.91 -17.60 -11.55
CA ALA A 40 8.04 -18.91 -12.20
C ALA A 40 9.11 -19.81 -11.54
N ARG A 41 10.13 -19.24 -10.90
CA ARG A 41 11.05 -20.00 -10.05
C ARG A 41 10.36 -20.45 -8.77
N TRP A 42 9.62 -19.55 -8.12
CA TRP A 42 8.87 -19.84 -6.91
C TRP A 42 7.78 -20.90 -7.13
N ALA A 43 7.04 -20.83 -8.24
CA ALA A 43 6.04 -21.80 -8.65
C ALA A 43 6.60 -23.20 -8.91
N ARG A 44 7.88 -23.33 -9.31
CA ARG A 44 8.53 -24.64 -9.47
C ARG A 44 8.94 -25.26 -8.14
N VAL A 45 9.23 -24.43 -7.15
CA VAL A 45 9.57 -24.88 -5.79
C VAL A 45 8.31 -25.31 -5.03
N GLN A 46 7.19 -24.62 -5.24
CA GLN A 46 5.89 -24.97 -4.66
C GLN A 46 5.09 -25.84 -5.63
N ARG A 47 5.03 -27.16 -5.41
CA ARG A 47 4.32 -28.14 -6.26
C ARG A 47 2.94 -27.64 -6.74
N HIS A 48 2.87 -27.12 -7.98
CA HIS A 48 1.74 -26.80 -8.89
C HIS A 48 0.40 -26.21 -8.37
N SER A 49 0.13 -26.16 -7.07
CA SER A 49 -1.08 -25.63 -6.43
C SER A 49 -0.71 -24.54 -5.42
N GLY A 50 0.18 -23.64 -5.82
CA GLY A 50 0.65 -22.53 -4.99
C GLY A 50 0.15 -21.17 -5.51
N PRO A 51 0.13 -20.14 -4.65
CA PRO A 51 -0.24 -18.75 -4.98
C PRO A 51 0.51 -18.18 -6.20
N ALA A 52 1.72 -18.66 -6.45
CA ALA A 52 2.51 -18.27 -7.61
C ALA A 52 1.83 -18.61 -8.96
N ALA A 53 1.14 -19.75 -9.02
CA ALA A 53 0.49 -20.23 -10.25
C ALA A 53 -0.80 -19.46 -10.54
N THR A 54 -1.57 -19.11 -9.51
CA THR A 54 -2.80 -18.32 -9.64
C THR A 54 -2.53 -16.89 -10.09
N ILE A 55 -1.43 -16.29 -9.61
CA ILE A 55 -0.97 -14.97 -10.05
C ILE A 55 -0.53 -14.99 -11.52
N LEU A 56 0.17 -16.03 -11.97
CA LEU A 56 0.62 -16.16 -13.37
C LEU A 56 -0.52 -16.53 -14.34
N ALA A 57 -1.66 -17.01 -13.84
CA ALA A 57 -2.78 -17.46 -14.67
C ALA A 57 -3.54 -16.30 -15.35
N SER A 58 -3.65 -15.14 -14.69
CA SER A 58 -4.30 -13.95 -15.25
C SER A 58 -3.28 -12.81 -15.41
N PRO A 59 -3.19 -12.16 -16.59
CA PRO A 59 -2.37 -10.98 -16.77
C PRO A 59 -2.72 -9.85 -15.79
N ALA A 60 -4.00 -9.69 -15.45
CA ALA A 60 -4.45 -8.67 -14.50
C ALA A 60 -3.94 -8.92 -13.08
N ARG A 61 -3.98 -10.18 -12.63
CA ARG A 61 -3.42 -10.58 -11.32
C ARG A 61 -1.90 -10.41 -11.27
N PHE A 62 -1.22 -10.69 -12.37
CA PHE A 62 0.22 -10.46 -12.47
C PHE A 62 0.55 -8.96 -12.40
N ARG A 63 -0.21 -8.10 -13.08
CA ARG A 63 -0.05 -6.64 -13.01
C ARG A 63 -0.25 -6.11 -11.60
N CYS A 64 -1.30 -6.55 -10.90
CA CYS A 64 -1.48 -6.26 -9.47
C CYS A 64 -0.26 -6.66 -8.64
N TYR A 65 0.26 -7.88 -8.84
CA TYR A 65 1.45 -8.34 -8.14
C TYR A 65 2.66 -7.44 -8.38
N VAL A 66 2.90 -7.03 -9.63
CA VAL A 66 4.00 -6.12 -9.98
C VAL A 66 3.80 -4.77 -9.29
N LEU A 67 2.59 -4.18 -9.36
CA LEU A 67 2.25 -2.92 -8.71
C LEU A 67 2.55 -2.95 -7.20
N PHE A 68 2.08 -3.98 -6.50
CA PHE A 68 2.34 -4.13 -5.07
C PHE A 68 3.82 -4.32 -4.75
N GLN A 69 4.54 -4.99 -5.63
CA GLN A 69 5.97 -5.21 -5.44
C GLN A 69 6.81 -3.95 -5.72
N LEU A 70 6.32 -3.04 -6.57
CA LEU A 70 6.85 -1.69 -6.77
C LEU A 70 6.60 -0.82 -5.52
N ILE A 71 5.36 -0.79 -5.02
CA ILE A 71 4.98 -0.08 -3.79
C ILE A 71 5.83 -0.54 -2.60
N LYS A 72 6.00 -1.86 -2.44
CA LYS A 72 6.84 -2.43 -1.37
C LYS A 72 8.30 -1.94 -1.42
N ARG A 73 8.81 -1.63 -2.62
CA ARG A 73 10.17 -1.12 -2.82
C ARG A 73 10.25 0.41 -2.76
N GLY A 74 9.11 1.10 -2.73
CA GLY A 74 9.04 2.56 -2.80
C GLY A 74 9.24 3.12 -4.22
N GLN A 75 9.03 2.29 -5.24
CA GLN A 75 9.13 2.67 -6.65
C GLN A 75 7.77 3.21 -7.12
N PHE A 76 7.40 4.40 -6.64
CA PHE A 76 6.08 4.99 -6.87
C PHE A 76 5.94 5.59 -8.28
N GLU A 77 7.01 6.15 -8.85
CA GLU A 77 7.00 6.66 -10.23
C GLU A 77 6.70 5.53 -11.22
N GLU A 78 7.38 4.39 -11.07
CA GLU A 78 7.14 3.22 -11.91
C GLU A 78 5.75 2.59 -11.66
N ALA A 79 5.17 2.81 -10.47
CA ALA A 79 3.82 2.37 -10.15
C ALA A 79 2.77 3.19 -10.90
N HIS A 80 2.93 4.52 -10.94
CA HIS A 80 2.06 5.42 -11.72
C HIS A 80 2.18 5.16 -13.22
N GLU A 81 3.40 5.03 -13.74
CA GLU A 81 3.60 4.76 -15.16
C GLU A 81 2.97 3.43 -15.58
N LEU A 82 3.03 2.41 -14.72
CA LEU A 82 2.34 1.14 -14.96
C LEU A 82 0.81 1.30 -15.01
N ILE A 83 0.23 2.19 -14.20
CA ILE A 83 -1.21 2.47 -14.21
C ILE A 83 -1.59 3.23 -15.48
N ASP A 84 -0.82 4.26 -15.84
CA ASP A 84 -1.07 5.11 -17.01
C ASP A 84 -0.99 4.33 -18.33
N GLU A 85 -0.02 3.42 -18.48
CA GLU A 85 0.19 2.69 -19.73
C GLU A 85 -0.78 1.52 -19.93
N VAL A 86 -1.18 0.86 -18.84
CA VAL A 86 -2.02 -0.35 -18.92
C VAL A 86 -3.51 0.01 -18.89
N GLY A 87 -3.87 1.15 -18.32
CA GLY A 87 -5.26 1.57 -18.13
C GLY A 87 -5.89 0.90 -16.92
N GLU A 88 -6.82 1.61 -16.30
CA GLU A 88 -7.29 1.27 -14.95
C GLU A 88 -8.08 -0.05 -14.89
N GLU A 89 -8.76 -0.49 -15.95
CA GLU A 89 -9.60 -1.70 -15.97
C GLU A 89 -8.81 -3.03 -15.90
N ALA A 90 -7.48 -2.97 -15.92
CA ALA A 90 -6.62 -4.12 -16.08
C ALA A 90 -6.15 -4.78 -14.76
N PHE A 91 -6.72 -4.40 -13.61
CA PHE A 91 -6.28 -4.84 -12.29
C PHE A 91 -7.38 -5.69 -11.61
N GLU A 92 -7.02 -6.92 -11.25
CA GLU A 92 -7.89 -7.87 -10.53
C GLU A 92 -7.29 -8.23 -9.17
N THR A 93 -8.06 -8.09 -8.08
CA THR A 93 -7.69 -8.64 -6.78
C THR A 93 -7.70 -10.17 -6.85
N PRO A 94 -6.64 -10.86 -6.43
CA PRO A 94 -6.73 -12.30 -6.22
C PRO A 94 -7.76 -12.59 -5.11
N GLU A 95 -8.75 -13.43 -5.39
CA GLU A 95 -9.78 -13.86 -4.43
C GLU A 95 -9.16 -14.62 -3.23
N ASP A 96 -8.02 -15.26 -3.46
CA ASP A 96 -7.24 -15.92 -2.43
C ASP A 96 -6.53 -14.86 -1.60
N GLY A 97 -6.97 -14.66 -0.34
CA GLY A 97 -6.45 -13.69 0.64
C GLY A 97 -4.92 -13.74 0.84
N HIS A 98 -4.18 -13.23 -0.14
CA HIS A 98 -2.73 -13.22 -0.18
C HIS A 98 -2.23 -12.11 0.76
N ALA A 99 -1.62 -12.53 1.87
CA ALA A 99 -0.93 -11.71 2.85
C ALA A 99 0.05 -10.63 2.33
N PRO A 100 0.77 -10.77 1.18
CA PRO A 100 1.68 -9.70 0.73
C PRO A 100 0.99 -8.42 0.25
N TYR A 101 -0.33 -8.40 0.08
CA TYR A 101 -1.08 -7.24 -0.41
C TYR A 101 -1.82 -6.47 0.68
N LEU A 102 -1.78 -6.98 1.92
CA LEU A 102 -2.59 -6.45 3.01
C LEU A 102 -2.29 -4.98 3.33
N PHE A 103 -1.02 -4.57 3.20
CA PHE A 103 -0.54 -3.26 3.68
C PHE A 103 -0.11 -2.30 2.56
N ALA A 104 -0.58 -2.52 1.33
CA ALA A 104 -0.21 -1.67 0.21
C ALA A 104 -0.71 -0.23 0.41
N LEU A 105 -1.97 -0.07 0.80
CA LEU A 105 -2.59 1.23 1.05
C LEU A 105 -1.87 1.96 2.19
N ASP A 106 -1.57 1.27 3.29
CA ASP A 106 -0.83 1.83 4.43
C ASP A 106 0.52 2.40 3.99
N LYS A 107 1.23 1.67 3.13
CA LYS A 107 2.54 2.10 2.64
C LYS A 107 2.47 3.34 1.75
N VAL A 108 1.44 3.43 0.92
CA VAL A 108 1.24 4.58 0.02
C VAL A 108 0.80 5.81 0.82
N ALA A 109 -0.11 5.64 1.80
CA ALA A 109 -0.56 6.70 2.68
C ALA A 109 0.61 7.34 3.46
N GLY A 110 1.52 6.51 3.99
CA GLY A 110 2.74 6.99 4.64
C GLY A 110 3.74 7.66 3.69
N CYS A 111 3.59 7.56 2.38
CA CYS A 111 4.47 8.19 1.40
C CYS A 111 3.93 9.51 0.84
N GLY A 112 2.67 9.86 1.09
CA GLY A 112 2.12 11.15 0.66
C GLY A 112 1.52 11.15 -0.76
N ASP A 113 1.32 9.98 -1.35
CA ASP A 113 0.85 9.85 -2.73
C ASP A 113 -0.68 9.70 -2.79
N LEU A 114 -1.38 10.83 -2.80
CA LEU A 114 -2.85 10.87 -2.79
C LEU A 114 -3.46 10.18 -4.01
N ALA A 115 -2.89 10.36 -5.21
CA ALA A 115 -3.41 9.78 -6.44
C ALA A 115 -3.40 8.25 -6.38
N LEU A 116 -2.30 7.68 -5.87
CA LEU A 116 -2.19 6.23 -5.72
C LEU A 116 -3.08 5.70 -4.58
N VAL A 117 -3.28 6.46 -3.50
CA VAL A 117 -4.25 6.10 -2.44
C VAL A 117 -5.67 6.03 -3.01
N GLN A 118 -6.08 7.03 -3.79
CA GLN A 118 -7.40 7.06 -4.42
C GLN A 118 -7.60 5.85 -5.35
N PHE A 119 -6.63 5.61 -6.23
CA PHE A 119 -6.67 4.46 -7.15
C PHE A 119 -6.82 3.12 -6.42
N LEU A 120 -6.06 2.92 -5.33
CA LEU A 120 -6.10 1.68 -4.57
C LEU A 120 -7.42 1.52 -3.79
N SER A 121 -7.93 2.59 -3.17
CA SER A 121 -9.17 2.55 -2.38
C SER A 121 -10.41 2.32 -3.26
N GLU A 122 -10.53 3.05 -4.38
CA GLU A 122 -11.67 2.92 -5.31
C GLU A 122 -11.80 1.50 -5.87
N ARG A 123 -10.67 0.85 -6.13
CA ARG A 123 -10.61 -0.52 -6.65
C ARG A 123 -10.56 -1.59 -5.56
N ARG A 124 -10.58 -1.19 -4.29
CA ARG A 124 -10.43 -2.08 -3.12
C ARG A 124 -9.18 -2.96 -3.23
N LEU A 125 -8.10 -2.38 -3.75
CA LEU A 125 -6.80 -3.00 -3.96
C LEU A 125 -5.95 -2.85 -2.68
N GLY A 126 -6.12 -3.79 -1.75
CA GLY A 126 -5.41 -3.81 -0.47
C GLY A 126 -6.33 -3.57 0.72
N GLN A 127 -5.79 -3.70 1.93
CA GLN A 127 -6.54 -3.37 3.14
C GLN A 127 -6.04 -2.03 3.69
N CYS A 128 -6.99 -1.21 4.15
CA CYS A 128 -6.67 -0.08 4.99
C CYS A 128 -6.60 -0.58 6.43
N THR A 129 -5.49 -0.33 7.11
CA THR A 129 -5.41 -0.49 8.57
C THR A 129 -5.32 0.89 9.22
N SER A 130 -5.41 0.94 10.56
CA SER A 130 -5.21 2.20 11.27
C SER A 130 -3.80 2.77 11.10
N THR A 131 -2.85 1.93 10.64
CA THR A 131 -1.48 2.39 10.36
C THR A 131 -1.41 3.32 9.14
N ALA A 132 -2.30 3.20 8.16
CA ALA A 132 -2.38 4.16 7.05
C ALA A 132 -2.57 5.59 7.54
N MET A 133 -3.58 5.78 8.40
CA MET A 133 -3.93 7.11 8.92
C MET A 133 -2.90 7.60 9.94
N ASP A 134 -2.34 6.71 10.76
CA ASP A 134 -1.27 7.05 11.69
C ASP A 134 0.00 7.53 10.98
N ASP A 135 0.43 6.81 9.93
CA ASP A 135 1.62 7.18 9.14
C ASP A 135 1.38 8.46 8.32
N ALA A 136 0.19 8.63 7.74
CA ALA A 136 -0.19 9.88 7.06
C ALA A 136 -0.20 11.07 8.04
N ALA A 137 -0.71 10.86 9.25
CA ALA A 137 -0.75 11.90 10.28
C ALA A 137 0.64 12.25 10.83
N ALA A 138 1.49 11.24 11.02
CA ALA A 138 2.88 11.43 11.43
C ALA A 138 3.67 12.27 10.42
N ASN A 139 3.36 12.17 9.12
CA ASN A 139 4.05 12.91 8.07
C ASN A 139 3.36 14.24 7.68
N GLY A 140 2.20 14.55 8.27
CA GLY A 140 1.49 15.81 8.01
C GLY A 140 0.64 15.81 6.73
N TYR A 141 0.31 14.65 6.17
CA TYR A 141 -0.47 14.55 4.93
C TYR A 141 -1.98 14.72 5.20
N VAL A 142 -2.41 15.96 5.45
CA VAL A 142 -3.82 16.31 5.76
C VAL A 142 -4.78 15.79 4.69
N ASP A 143 -4.46 15.95 3.41
CA ASP A 143 -5.34 15.55 2.31
C ASP A 143 -5.61 14.03 2.28
N ILE A 144 -4.59 13.23 2.59
CA ILE A 144 -4.72 11.77 2.69
C ILE A 144 -5.52 11.38 3.93
N VAL A 145 -5.27 12.05 5.06
CA VAL A 145 -6.04 11.80 6.30
C VAL A 145 -7.53 12.08 6.08
N ARG A 146 -7.86 13.18 5.40
CA ARG A 146 -9.25 13.51 5.02
C ARG A 146 -9.85 12.45 4.12
N TYR A 147 -9.13 12.05 3.07
CA TYR A 147 -9.61 11.04 2.13
C TYR A 147 -9.88 9.70 2.83
N LEU A 148 -8.93 9.22 3.65
CA LEU A 148 -9.07 7.97 4.40
C LEU A 148 -10.17 8.05 5.46
N ASP A 149 -10.39 9.21 6.07
CA ASP A 149 -11.46 9.40 7.06
C ASP A 149 -12.86 9.30 6.43
N GLU A 150 -13.02 9.85 5.22
CA GLU A 150 -14.27 9.83 4.47
C GLU A 150 -14.57 8.49 3.79
N HIS A 151 -13.54 7.77 3.32
CA HIS A 151 -13.71 6.60 2.44
C HIS A 151 -13.38 5.26 3.13
N GLU A 152 -12.57 5.26 4.19
CA GLU A 152 -12.08 4.03 4.82
C GLU A 152 -12.56 3.87 6.27
N THR A 153 -12.85 2.61 6.64
CA THR A 153 -13.42 2.26 7.95
C THR A 153 -12.37 2.06 9.05
N ALA A 154 -11.10 1.97 8.69
CA ALA A 154 -10.04 1.53 9.60
C ALA A 154 -9.74 2.53 10.73
N GLY A 155 -9.98 3.82 10.52
CA GLY A 155 -9.78 4.91 11.50
C GLY A 155 -8.33 5.14 11.90
N CYS A 156 -8.09 5.96 12.92
CA CYS A 156 -6.76 6.23 13.47
C CYS A 156 -6.57 5.56 14.84
N SER A 157 -5.32 5.48 15.30
CA SER A 157 -4.99 5.10 16.68
C SER A 157 -4.46 6.29 17.46
N PHE A 158 -4.29 6.13 18.78
CA PHE A 158 -3.69 7.18 19.62
C PHE A 158 -2.30 7.62 19.12
N VAL A 159 -1.60 6.74 18.39
CA VAL A 159 -0.26 6.99 17.86
C VAL A 159 -0.30 8.09 16.79
N GLY A 160 -1.32 8.11 15.92
CA GLY A 160 -1.47 9.14 14.90
C GLY A 160 -1.59 10.55 15.50
N PHE A 161 -2.38 10.71 16.57
CA PHE A 161 -2.50 11.98 17.30
C PHE A 161 -1.17 12.44 17.90
N LEU A 162 -0.50 11.53 18.63
CA LEU A 162 0.76 11.84 19.31
C LEU A 162 1.87 12.21 18.31
N LEU A 163 1.98 11.49 17.20
CA LEU A 163 3.00 11.74 16.18
C LEU A 163 2.71 13.02 15.39
N ALA A 164 1.45 13.33 15.08
CA ALA A 164 1.08 14.60 14.45
C ALA A 164 1.48 15.80 15.33
N GLU A 165 1.20 15.76 16.63
CA GLU A 165 1.61 16.82 17.56
C GLU A 165 3.13 16.91 17.71
N ARG A 166 3.81 15.77 17.87
CA ARG A 166 5.27 15.73 18.09
C ARG A 166 6.06 16.19 16.86
N ASN A 167 5.59 15.88 15.67
CA ASN A 167 6.24 16.27 14.42
C ASN A 167 5.85 17.69 13.96
N GLY A 168 4.93 18.34 14.67
CA GLY A 168 4.55 19.74 14.41
C GLY A 168 3.54 19.89 13.28
N HIS A 169 2.58 18.97 13.16
CA HIS A 169 1.49 19.01 12.18
C HIS A 169 0.15 19.36 12.86
N PRO A 170 -0.05 20.62 13.28
CA PRO A 170 -1.24 21.04 14.02
C PRO A 170 -2.52 20.87 13.19
N ASP A 171 -2.46 21.09 11.87
CA ASP A 171 -3.61 21.00 10.97
C ASP A 171 -4.21 19.58 10.97
N VAL A 172 -3.35 18.55 10.95
CA VAL A 172 -3.81 17.16 11.06
C VAL A 172 -4.37 16.88 12.45
N ALA A 173 -3.71 17.35 13.51
CA ALA A 173 -4.15 17.11 14.88
C ALA A 173 -5.51 17.76 15.17
N GLU A 174 -5.76 18.96 14.63
CA GLU A 174 -7.04 19.65 14.71
C GLU A 174 -8.13 18.93 13.92
N TYR A 175 -7.81 18.46 12.71
CA TYR A 175 -8.72 17.65 11.91
C TYR A 175 -9.13 16.37 12.63
N LEU A 176 -8.17 15.60 13.15
CA LEU A 176 -8.43 14.35 13.86
C LEU A 176 -9.23 14.58 15.16
N LYS A 177 -8.94 15.65 15.91
CA LYS A 177 -9.69 15.98 17.15
C LYS A 177 -11.14 16.38 16.87
N SER A 178 -11.39 17.06 15.77
CA SER A 178 -12.74 17.51 15.38
C SER A 178 -13.59 16.38 14.80
N HIS A 179 -13.01 15.50 13.98
CA HIS A 179 -13.76 14.45 13.26
C HIS A 179 -13.77 13.11 14.02
N ARG A 180 -12.72 12.80 14.79
CA ARG A 180 -12.48 11.47 15.39
C ARG A 180 -12.05 11.53 16.87
N PRO A 181 -12.80 12.18 17.77
CA PRO A 181 -12.41 12.29 19.18
C PRO A 181 -12.33 10.94 19.91
N HIS A 182 -13.10 9.93 19.47
CA HIS A 182 -13.14 8.60 20.10
C HIS A 182 -11.88 7.76 19.83
N ASP A 183 -11.19 7.99 18.72
CA ASP A 183 -10.02 7.21 18.31
C ASP A 183 -8.74 7.62 19.07
N GLN A 184 -8.77 8.73 19.83
CA GLN A 184 -7.66 9.21 20.65
C GLN A 184 -7.15 8.20 21.69
N HIS A 185 -7.99 7.24 22.11
CA HIS A 185 -7.63 6.20 23.07
C HIS A 185 -7.54 4.81 22.44
N ARG A 186 -7.71 4.70 21.12
CA ARG A 186 -7.71 3.42 20.42
C ARG A 186 -6.29 2.86 20.36
N PRO A 187 -6.05 1.60 20.79
CA PRO A 187 -4.73 0.99 20.71
C PRO A 187 -4.29 0.80 19.25
N PRO A 188 -2.98 0.86 18.96
CA PRO A 188 -2.46 0.62 17.63
C PRO A 188 -2.69 -0.83 17.20
N HIS A 189 -2.77 -1.04 15.89
CA HIS A 189 -2.83 -2.39 15.32
C HIS A 189 -1.53 -3.14 15.66
N THR A 190 -1.63 -4.42 16.06
CA THR A 190 -0.55 -5.26 16.60
C THR A 190 0.68 -5.46 15.69
N ASP A 191 0.54 -5.12 14.41
CA ASP A 191 1.60 -5.26 13.38
C ASP A 191 2.30 -3.94 13.06
N SER A 192 1.93 -2.84 13.73
CA SER A 192 2.54 -1.54 13.47
C SER A 192 4.04 -1.59 13.76
N LYS A 193 4.86 -1.26 12.77
CA LYS A 193 6.31 -1.06 12.97
C LYS A 193 6.62 -0.02 14.07
N LEU A 194 5.63 0.76 14.47
CA LEU A 194 5.73 1.76 15.53
C LEU A 194 5.64 1.14 16.94
N LEU A 195 5.17 -0.10 17.10
CA LEU A 195 5.10 -0.78 18.40
C LEU A 195 6.48 -0.94 19.07
N TYR A 196 7.55 -1.03 18.27
CA TYR A 196 8.95 -1.03 18.76
C TYR A 196 9.48 0.39 19.05
N MET A 197 8.82 1.45 18.57
CA MET A 197 9.14 2.84 18.91
C MET A 197 8.35 3.35 20.13
N VAL A 198 7.25 2.69 20.52
CA VAL A 198 6.43 3.05 21.69
C VAL A 198 7.25 3.23 22.98
N PRO A 199 8.27 2.42 23.32
CA PRO A 199 9.09 2.67 24.51
C PRO A 199 10.01 3.89 24.41
N VAL A 200 10.37 4.32 23.20
CA VAL A 200 11.23 5.49 22.95
C VAL A 200 10.39 6.78 22.93
N VAL A 201 9.12 6.69 22.52
CA VAL A 201 8.19 7.82 22.45
C VAL A 201 7.45 8.06 23.78
N LEU A 202 7.24 7.01 24.61
CA LEU A 202 6.70 7.11 25.97
C LEU A 202 7.74 7.47 27.05
N ALA A 203 8.93 7.96 26.69
CA ALA A 203 9.75 8.66 27.68
C ALA A 203 8.88 9.79 28.25
N PRO A 204 8.74 9.90 29.59
CA PRO A 204 7.69 10.73 30.18
C PRO A 204 7.92 12.18 29.75
N VAL A 205 7.07 12.66 28.85
CA VAL A 205 6.84 14.09 28.74
C VAL A 205 6.25 14.46 30.08
N THR A 206 7.03 15.15 30.90
CA THR A 206 6.62 15.76 32.16
C THR A 206 5.63 16.88 31.88
N VAL A 207 4.48 16.57 31.27
CA VAL A 207 3.32 17.45 31.33
C VAL A 207 2.60 17.09 32.61
N GLY A 208 2.74 17.97 33.61
CA GLY A 208 2.03 17.90 34.87
C GLY A 208 0.52 18.02 34.65
N VAL A 209 -0.11 16.94 34.23
CA VAL A 209 -1.57 16.77 34.31
C VAL A 209 -1.82 15.81 35.46
N THR A 210 -2.11 16.37 36.63
CA THR A 210 -2.71 15.66 37.76
C THR A 210 -4.08 15.17 37.34
N VAL A 211 -4.16 14.00 36.70
CA VAL A 211 -5.42 13.29 36.53
C VAL A 211 -5.76 12.66 37.88
N ALA A 212 -6.69 13.30 38.59
CA ALA A 212 -7.30 12.78 39.79
C ALA A 212 -7.98 11.44 39.46
N VAL A 213 -7.40 10.34 39.96
CA VAL A 213 -8.04 9.02 39.93
C VAL A 213 -9.18 9.06 40.95
N ALA A 214 -10.41 9.26 40.46
CA ALA A 214 -11.61 9.03 41.25
C ALA A 214 -11.76 7.52 41.47
N ALA A 215 -11.46 7.09 42.69
CA ALA A 215 -11.71 5.74 43.15
C ALA A 215 -13.23 5.48 43.22
N CYS A 216 -13.76 4.66 42.31
CA CYS A 216 -15.05 4.01 42.51
C CYS A 216 -14.89 2.91 43.57
N THR A 217 -15.27 3.22 44.80
CA THR A 217 -15.52 2.24 45.85
C THR A 217 -16.79 1.47 45.55
N VAL A 218 -16.65 0.14 45.41
CA VAL A 218 -17.77 -0.81 45.42
C VAL A 218 -18.36 -0.83 46.83
N GLN A 219 -19.66 -0.57 46.94
CA GLN A 219 -20.47 -0.84 48.13
C GLN A 219 -21.25 -2.14 47.93
#